data_AF-A0A8S4H605-F1
#
_entry.id   AF-A0A8S4H605-F1
#
_cell.length_a   1.000
_cell.length_b   1.000
_cell.length_c   1.000
_cell.angle_alpha   90.00
_cell.angle_beta   90.00
_cell.angle_gamma   90.00
#
_symmetry.space_group_name_H-M   'P 1'
#
loop_
_entity.id
_entity.type
_entity.pdbx_description
1 polymer ?
#
loop_
_entity_poly.entity_id
_entity_poly.type
_entity_poly.pdbx_seq_one_letter_code
_entity_poly.pdbx_strand_id
1 'polypeptide(L)'
;MAQISWGKVGTTVKEKLLTHFLPLGLLLALLIGLTWPFPGKELNQLKSGDYKIISTINVVLIFFLQGLSLRTDEVKQAIRAWKAMSWGIFSIIAVTALTGFVLFELPVTPIEFRIGLAVFCVVPTTLTSGVTLVNQAKGNGALALMLTVVTNLLGIVTSPWWLKAIIRGSNSSVDAVDLLLKLLLTILLPVTVGKALRELIKPIQAFVKKHKRAISLTTNGLLIMIVWMSISGSASTIKSVAFGKIALIIAIEVIVHGYYLAMNFGACKVLRLNKQELRCVLLLASQKTLPVAITVISYLGDAGDTGLMALPCIVGHLSQLLIDSGIVTWWLIQDKKAGAAEDEEEELPMTPKEGTSQMEKGDIEMSQGSKTQSQSNGMYSDDANGKQTTVDDLEHRTQTEHLHQT
;
A
#
# COMPACT_ATOMS: atom_id res chain seq x y z
N MET A 1 17.91 35.53 -20.76
CA MET A 1 18.38 34.38 -19.95
C MET A 1 17.48 34.26 -18.74
N ALA A 2 16.76 33.14 -18.59
CA ALA A 2 15.88 32.92 -17.45
C ALA A 2 16.71 32.86 -16.16
N GLN A 3 16.47 33.77 -15.20
CA GLN A 3 17.08 33.70 -13.88
C GLN A 3 16.55 32.45 -13.16
N ILE A 4 17.41 31.43 -13.06
CA ILE A 4 17.11 30.22 -12.29
C ILE A 4 17.04 30.62 -10.81
N SER A 5 15.85 30.54 -10.23
CA SER A 5 15.64 30.76 -8.79
C SER A 5 16.16 29.55 -8.01
N TRP A 6 17.42 29.62 -7.59
CA TRP A 6 18.09 28.57 -6.80
C TRP A 6 17.31 28.18 -5.52
N GLY A 7 16.56 29.11 -4.93
CA GLY A 7 15.66 28.82 -3.80
C GLY A 7 14.52 27.86 -4.14
N LYS A 8 13.86 28.04 -5.30
CA LYS A 8 12.79 27.15 -5.79
C LYS A 8 13.34 25.79 -6.24
N VAL A 9 14.56 25.78 -6.79
CA VAL A 9 15.26 24.52 -7.12
C VAL A 9 15.57 23.74 -5.84
N GLY A 10 16.10 24.39 -4.81
CA GLY A 10 16.42 23.75 -3.53
C GLY A 10 15.19 23.14 -2.82
N THR A 11 14.04 23.84 -2.82
CA THR A 11 12.81 23.30 -2.22
C THR A 11 12.27 22.11 -3.01
N THR A 12 12.26 22.19 -4.34
CA THR A 12 11.80 21.11 -5.23
C THR A 12 12.68 19.87 -5.11
N VAL A 13 14.01 20.04 -5.06
CA VAL A 13 14.97 18.95 -4.86
C VAL A 13 14.76 18.29 -3.51
N LYS A 14 14.61 19.09 -2.43
CA LYS A 14 14.34 18.57 -1.09
C LYS A 14 13.06 17.75 -1.03
N GLU A 15 11.98 18.21 -1.66
CA GLU A 15 10.71 17.46 -1.69
C GLU A 15 10.83 16.14 -2.45
N LYS A 16 11.51 16.13 -3.60
CA LYS A 16 11.76 14.89 -4.34
C LYS A 16 12.60 13.90 -3.52
N LEU A 17 13.68 14.36 -2.89
CA LEU A 17 14.53 13.52 -2.04
C LEU A 17 13.76 12.90 -0.87
N LEU A 18 12.91 13.69 -0.22
CA LEU A 18 12.11 13.20 0.89
C LEU A 18 10.98 12.26 0.46
N THR A 19 10.48 12.41 -0.78
CA THR A 19 9.45 11.53 -1.36
C THR A 19 10.06 10.17 -1.72
N HIS A 20 11.30 10.15 -2.21
CA HIS A 20 12.03 8.94 -2.57
C HIS A 20 13.09 8.53 -1.53
N PHE A 21 12.91 8.94 -0.27
CA PHE A 21 13.90 8.75 0.79
C PHE A 21 14.29 7.29 0.99
N LEU A 22 13.30 6.39 1.05
CA LEU A 22 13.55 4.97 1.25
C LEU A 22 14.31 4.33 0.07
N PRO A 23 13.84 4.39 -1.20
CA PRO A 23 14.56 3.74 -2.30
C PRO A 23 15.95 4.34 -2.53
N LEU A 24 16.10 5.67 -2.45
CA LEU A 24 17.42 6.31 -2.57
C LEU A 24 18.35 5.91 -1.42
N GLY A 25 17.82 5.85 -0.20
CA GLY A 25 18.57 5.43 0.97
C GLY A 25 19.02 3.97 0.90
N LEU A 26 18.18 3.06 0.38
CA LEU A 26 18.55 1.66 0.17
C LEU A 26 19.63 1.51 -0.92
N LEU A 27 19.53 2.26 -2.03
CA LEU A 27 20.58 2.29 -3.06
C LEU A 27 21.90 2.83 -2.49
N LEU A 28 21.84 3.88 -1.68
CA LEU A 28 23.02 4.44 -1.01
C LEU A 28 23.61 3.45 0.00
N ALA A 29 22.79 2.75 0.77
CA ALA A 29 23.22 1.70 1.69
C ALA A 29 23.94 0.56 0.98
N LEU A 30 23.43 0.12 -0.18
CA LEU A 30 24.10 -0.88 -1.02
C LEU A 30 25.45 -0.35 -1.52
N LEU A 31 25.48 0.88 -2.06
CA LEU A 31 26.69 1.49 -2.61
C LEU A 31 27.78 1.67 -1.54
N ILE A 32 27.44 2.29 -0.40
CA ILE A 32 28.39 2.53 0.70
C ILE A 32 28.79 1.20 1.33
N GLY A 33 27.85 0.28 1.56
CA GLY A 33 28.14 -1.01 2.18
C GLY A 33 29.10 -1.85 1.36
N LEU A 34 29.07 -1.74 0.02
CA LEU A 34 30.01 -2.43 -0.85
C LEU A 34 31.33 -1.66 -1.03
N THR A 35 31.32 -0.33 -1.10
CA THR A 35 32.56 0.45 -1.35
C THR A 35 33.38 0.69 -0.09
N TRP A 36 32.74 0.96 1.05
CA TRP A 36 33.39 1.20 2.34
C TRP A 36 32.70 0.41 3.48
N PRO A 37 32.94 -0.91 3.56
CA PRO A 37 32.22 -1.79 4.49
C PRO A 37 32.65 -1.65 5.95
N PHE A 38 33.82 -1.07 6.25
CA PHE A 38 34.41 -1.12 7.59
C PHE A 38 33.45 -0.63 8.70
N PRO A 39 32.86 0.58 8.63
CA PRO A 39 32.01 1.05 9.73
C PRO A 39 30.75 0.22 9.92
N GLY A 40 30.13 -0.21 8.82
CA GLY A 40 28.90 -1.04 8.88
C GLY A 40 29.18 -2.46 9.37
N LYS A 41 30.35 -3.01 9.03
CA LYS A 41 30.81 -4.33 9.48
C LYS A 41 31.04 -4.34 10.99
N GLU A 42 31.75 -3.34 11.53
CA GLU A 42 31.99 -3.22 12.98
C GLU A 42 30.67 -3.16 13.76
N LEU A 43 29.72 -2.32 13.33
CA LEU A 43 28.41 -2.21 13.98
C LEU A 43 27.59 -3.51 13.88
N ASN A 44 27.71 -4.27 12.79
CA ASN A 44 27.01 -5.54 12.60
C ASN A 44 27.62 -6.69 13.44
N GLN A 45 28.86 -6.55 13.90
CA GLN A 45 29.56 -7.55 14.72
C GLN A 45 29.25 -7.45 16.22
N LEU A 46 28.72 -6.32 16.67
CA LEU A 46 28.32 -6.13 18.07
C LEU A 46 27.17 -7.09 18.43
N LYS A 47 27.49 -8.16 19.16
CA LYS A 47 26.56 -9.22 19.57
C LYS A 47 26.55 -9.42 21.08
N SER A 48 25.40 -9.80 21.61
CA SER A 48 25.24 -10.34 22.96
C SER A 48 24.41 -11.61 22.86
N GLY A 49 25.02 -12.77 23.14
CA GLY A 49 24.46 -14.07 22.78
C GLY A 49 24.17 -14.16 21.28
N ASP A 50 22.97 -14.63 20.93
CA ASP A 50 22.53 -14.79 19.53
C ASP A 50 22.04 -13.48 18.89
N TYR A 51 21.98 -12.38 19.66
CA TYR A 51 21.40 -11.13 19.20
C TYR A 51 22.47 -10.14 18.72
N LYS A 52 22.33 -9.69 17.47
CA LYS A 52 23.03 -8.50 16.96
C LYS A 52 22.42 -7.27 17.61
N ILE A 53 23.11 -6.64 18.55
CA ILE A 53 22.55 -5.61 19.45
C ILE A 53 21.95 -4.46 18.65
N ILE A 54 22.74 -3.84 17.78
CA ILE A 54 22.32 -2.64 17.02
C ILE A 54 21.17 -2.98 16.06
N SER A 55 21.24 -4.12 15.38
CA SER A 55 20.17 -4.56 14.47
C SER A 55 18.87 -4.83 15.23
N THR A 56 18.95 -5.49 16.39
CA THR A 56 17.78 -5.80 17.22
C THR A 56 17.13 -4.53 17.76
N ILE A 57 17.93 -3.56 18.25
CA ILE A 57 17.43 -2.25 18.69
C ILE A 57 16.72 -1.55 17.53
N ASN A 58 17.34 -1.50 16.35
CA ASN A 58 16.73 -0.87 15.18
C ASN A 58 15.41 -1.55 14.78
N VAL A 59 15.35 -2.89 14.78
CA VAL A 59 14.13 -3.66 14.51
C VAL A 59 13.02 -3.30 15.50
N VAL A 60 13.32 -3.35 16.81
CA VAL A 60 12.34 -3.02 17.87
C VAL A 60 11.84 -1.59 17.72
N LEU A 61 12.73 -0.62 17.47
CA LEU A 61 12.36 0.78 17.25
C LEU A 61 11.51 0.96 15.99
N ILE A 62 11.85 0.29 14.87
CA ILE A 62 11.06 0.34 13.63
C ILE A 62 9.63 -0.11 13.91
N PHE A 63 9.47 -1.27 14.54
CA PHE A 63 8.14 -1.84 14.79
C PHE A 63 7.36 -1.06 15.86
N PHE A 64 8.04 -0.49 16.86
CA PHE A 64 7.45 0.43 17.82
C PHE A 64 6.92 1.70 17.16
N LEU A 65 7.71 2.35 16.31
CA LEU A 65 7.32 3.55 15.56
C LEU A 65 6.19 3.25 14.55
N GLN A 66 6.17 2.05 13.98
CA GLN A 66 5.07 1.57 13.14
C GLN A 66 3.79 1.39 13.96
N GLY A 67 3.87 0.81 15.16
CA GLY A 67 2.76 0.72 16.11
C GLY A 67 2.18 2.10 16.46
N LEU A 68 3.05 3.07 16.78
CA LEU A 68 2.67 4.47 17.00
C LEU A 68 1.97 5.08 15.77
N SER A 69 2.27 4.62 14.57
CA SER A 69 1.73 5.14 13.30
C SER A 69 0.40 4.49 12.89
N LEU A 70 -0.04 3.42 13.55
CA LEU A 70 -1.33 2.76 13.29
C LEU A 70 -2.51 3.58 13.85
N ARG A 71 -3.52 3.83 13.01
CA ARG A 71 -4.77 4.52 13.39
C ARG A 71 -5.89 3.49 13.56
N THR A 72 -6.75 3.67 14.54
CA THR A 72 -7.91 2.77 14.77
C THR A 72 -9.22 3.32 14.17
N ASP A 73 -9.23 4.60 13.80
CA ASP A 73 -10.44 5.31 13.35
C ASP A 73 -10.95 4.89 11.95
N GLU A 74 -10.20 4.09 11.19
CA GLU A 74 -10.51 3.74 9.78
C GLU A 74 -11.05 2.30 9.60
N VAL A 75 -11.20 1.54 10.69
CA VAL A 75 -11.59 0.11 10.65
C VAL A 75 -13.04 -0.11 10.19
N LYS A 76 -13.95 0.83 10.47
CA LYS A 76 -15.40 0.66 10.23
C LYS A 76 -15.78 0.54 8.76
N GLN A 77 -14.99 1.10 7.83
CA GLN A 77 -15.31 1.05 6.39
C GLN A 77 -14.82 -0.23 5.70
N ALA A 78 -13.80 -0.90 6.24
CA ALA A 78 -13.22 -2.09 5.60
C ALA A 78 -14.16 -3.32 5.63
N ILE A 79 -15.10 -3.37 6.58
CA ILE A 79 -16.09 -4.45 6.69
C ILE A 79 -16.98 -4.51 5.43
N ARG A 80 -17.21 -3.39 4.74
CA ARG A 80 -18.03 -3.36 3.52
C ARG A 80 -17.32 -3.97 2.30
N ALA A 81 -15.99 -3.94 2.25
CA ALA A 81 -15.17 -4.43 1.13
C ALA A 81 -14.72 -5.90 1.34
N TRP A 82 -15.60 -6.76 1.85
CA TRP A 82 -15.24 -8.10 2.33
C TRP A 82 -14.63 -8.99 1.23
N LYS A 83 -15.11 -8.93 -0.02
CA LYS A 83 -14.54 -9.70 -1.14
C LYS A 83 -13.08 -9.33 -1.39
N ALA A 84 -12.80 -8.02 -1.41
CA ALA A 84 -11.46 -7.47 -1.59
C ALA A 84 -10.56 -7.83 -0.41
N MET A 85 -11.09 -7.76 0.82
CA MET A 85 -10.40 -8.15 2.05
C MET A 85 -10.00 -9.64 2.03
N SER A 86 -10.96 -10.54 1.81
CA SER A 86 -10.74 -11.98 1.83
C SER A 86 -9.71 -12.40 0.77
N TRP A 87 -9.83 -11.88 -0.46
CA TRP A 87 -8.84 -12.15 -1.50
C TRP A 87 -7.48 -11.57 -1.16
N GLY A 88 -7.42 -10.32 -0.69
CA GLY A 88 -6.16 -9.68 -0.32
C GLY A 88 -5.42 -10.46 0.75
N ILE A 89 -6.11 -10.92 1.80
CA ILE A 89 -5.53 -11.78 2.85
C ILE A 89 -5.02 -13.09 2.25
N PHE A 90 -5.84 -13.77 1.44
CA PHE A 90 -5.46 -15.03 0.82
C PHE A 90 -4.24 -14.89 -0.09
N SER A 91 -4.18 -13.85 -0.92
CA SER A 91 -3.04 -13.57 -1.79
C SER A 91 -1.76 -13.31 -0.98
N ILE A 92 -1.83 -12.43 0.03
CA ILE A 92 -0.65 -12.01 0.82
C ILE A 92 -0.10 -13.15 1.66
N ILE A 93 -0.95 -14.02 2.22
CA ILE A 93 -0.54 -15.05 3.18
C ILE A 93 -0.31 -16.41 2.53
N ALA A 94 -1.12 -16.80 1.54
CA ALA A 94 -1.07 -18.12 0.94
C ALA A 94 -0.41 -18.10 -0.44
N VAL A 95 -0.94 -17.32 -1.40
CA VAL A 95 -0.51 -17.44 -2.80
C VAL A 95 0.96 -17.05 -3.00
N THR A 96 1.36 -15.96 -2.38
CA THR A 96 2.76 -15.53 -2.40
C THR A 96 3.69 -16.52 -1.70
N ALA A 97 3.27 -17.12 -0.58
CA ALA A 97 4.04 -18.17 0.09
C ALA A 97 4.17 -19.45 -0.78
N LEU A 98 3.11 -19.82 -1.52
CA LEU A 98 3.15 -20.93 -2.48
C LEU A 98 4.15 -20.68 -3.61
N THR A 99 4.29 -19.43 -4.06
CA THR A 99 5.32 -19.04 -5.02
C THR A 99 6.73 -19.32 -4.48
N GLY A 100 6.91 -19.19 -3.16
CA GLY A 100 8.16 -19.53 -2.47
C GLY A 100 8.61 -20.98 -2.67
N PHE A 101 7.70 -21.96 -2.76
CA PHE A 101 8.08 -23.35 -3.07
C PHE A 101 8.68 -23.47 -4.47
N VAL A 102 8.04 -22.82 -5.46
CA VAL A 102 8.52 -22.85 -6.85
C VAL A 102 9.87 -22.17 -6.98
N LEU A 103 10.03 -20.98 -6.38
CA LEU A 103 11.29 -20.25 -6.40
C LEU A 103 12.40 -20.98 -5.65
N PHE A 104 12.06 -21.66 -4.56
CA PHE A 104 13.03 -22.42 -3.81
C PHE A 104 13.55 -23.61 -4.61
N GLU A 105 12.84 -24.17 -5.58
CA GLU A 105 13.37 -25.26 -6.44
C GLU A 105 14.25 -24.78 -7.60
N LEU A 106 14.32 -23.47 -7.86
CA LEU A 106 15.16 -22.95 -8.93
C LEU A 106 16.65 -23.21 -8.62
N PRO A 107 17.48 -23.55 -9.64
CA PRO A 107 18.91 -23.82 -9.48
C PRO A 107 19.73 -22.53 -9.32
N VAL A 108 19.25 -21.62 -8.47
CA VAL A 108 19.90 -20.36 -8.12
C VAL A 108 21.00 -20.65 -7.11
N THR A 109 22.18 -20.07 -7.35
CA THR A 109 23.31 -20.16 -6.42
C THR A 109 23.79 -18.76 -6.04
N PRO A 110 24.29 -18.56 -4.81
CA PRO A 110 24.38 -19.56 -3.73
C PRO A 110 23.02 -19.82 -3.05
N ILE A 111 22.93 -20.82 -2.15
CA ILE A 111 21.67 -21.27 -1.54
C ILE A 111 20.96 -20.16 -0.75
N GLU A 112 21.73 -19.22 -0.22
CA GLU A 112 21.25 -18.03 0.50
C GLU A 112 20.29 -17.20 -0.35
N PHE A 113 20.48 -17.15 -1.68
CA PHE A 113 19.55 -16.46 -2.56
C PHE A 113 18.19 -17.17 -2.63
N ARG A 114 18.17 -18.51 -2.64
CA ARG A 114 16.92 -19.28 -2.60
C ARG A 114 16.20 -19.07 -1.26
N ILE A 115 16.95 -19.06 -0.16
CA ILE A 115 16.41 -18.74 1.18
C ILE A 115 15.85 -17.31 1.21
N GLY A 116 16.57 -16.33 0.67
CA GLY A 116 16.12 -14.94 0.58
C GLY A 116 14.83 -14.78 -0.24
N LEU A 117 14.73 -15.47 -1.39
CA LEU A 117 13.51 -15.51 -2.21
C LEU A 117 12.34 -16.15 -1.45
N ALA A 118 12.58 -17.23 -0.71
CA ALA A 118 11.57 -17.86 0.14
C ALA A 118 11.09 -16.91 1.25
N VAL A 119 12.01 -16.22 1.95
CA VAL A 119 11.67 -15.20 2.95
C VAL A 119 10.82 -14.09 2.34
N PHE A 120 11.23 -13.54 1.20
CA PHE A 120 10.48 -12.50 0.50
C PHE A 120 9.05 -12.94 0.17
N CYS A 121 8.88 -14.20 -0.23
CA CYS A 121 7.57 -14.77 -0.57
C CYS A 121 6.65 -14.97 0.64
N VAL A 122 7.16 -15.26 1.83
CA VAL A 122 6.32 -15.56 3.00
C VAL A 122 5.96 -14.34 3.84
N VAL A 123 6.76 -13.27 3.78
CA VAL A 123 6.53 -12.08 4.62
C VAL A 123 5.24 -11.36 4.21
N PRO A 124 4.60 -10.64 5.14
CA PRO A 124 3.35 -9.95 4.85
C PRO A 124 3.56 -8.69 3.99
N THR A 125 2.48 -7.97 3.74
CA THR A 125 2.52 -6.72 2.95
C THR A 125 3.10 -5.55 3.73
N THR A 126 3.46 -4.49 3.00
CA THR A 126 4.04 -3.27 3.54
C THR A 126 3.06 -2.52 4.44
N LEU A 127 3.62 -1.82 5.44
CA LEU A 127 2.87 -1.00 6.38
C LEU A 127 2.65 0.42 5.85
N THR A 128 3.71 1.23 5.85
CA THR A 128 3.57 2.67 5.55
C THR A 128 3.57 2.96 4.05
N SER A 129 4.47 2.36 3.28
CA SER A 129 4.65 2.68 1.86
C SER A 129 3.47 2.23 0.99
N GLY A 130 2.97 1.01 1.18
CA GLY A 130 1.82 0.49 0.44
C GLY A 130 0.56 1.30 0.68
N VAL A 131 0.19 1.55 1.96
CA VAL A 131 -0.97 2.38 2.30
C VAL A 131 -0.83 3.80 1.72
N THR A 132 0.39 4.35 1.72
CA THR A 132 0.65 5.66 1.09
C THR A 132 0.41 5.61 -0.42
N LEU A 133 0.91 4.59 -1.11
CA LEU A 133 0.70 4.41 -2.56
C LEU A 133 -0.77 4.22 -2.90
N VAL A 134 -1.54 3.47 -2.10
CA VAL A 134 -2.99 3.34 -2.31
C VAL A 134 -3.71 4.68 -2.16
N ASN A 135 -3.37 5.45 -1.13
CA ASN A 135 -3.95 6.77 -0.93
C ASN A 135 -3.59 7.72 -2.09
N GLN A 136 -2.34 7.68 -2.57
CA GLN A 136 -1.90 8.44 -3.74
C GLN A 136 -2.63 8.00 -5.02
N ALA A 137 -2.90 6.70 -5.16
CA ALA A 137 -3.67 6.13 -6.25
C ALA A 137 -5.18 6.42 -6.16
N LYS A 138 -5.65 7.20 -5.17
CA LYS A 138 -7.08 7.39 -4.87
C LYS A 138 -7.82 6.06 -4.69
N GLY A 139 -7.14 5.05 -4.11
CA GLY A 139 -7.73 3.76 -3.79
C GLY A 139 -8.40 3.75 -2.41
N ASN A 140 -8.93 2.58 -2.01
CA ASN A 140 -9.61 2.43 -0.73
C ASN A 140 -8.61 2.37 0.43
N GLY A 141 -8.35 3.52 1.09
CA GLY A 141 -7.39 3.64 2.19
C GLY A 141 -7.76 2.83 3.44
N ALA A 142 -9.06 2.72 3.76
CA ALA A 142 -9.53 1.94 4.90
C ALA A 142 -9.29 0.43 4.70
N LEU A 143 -9.58 -0.07 3.50
CA LEU A 143 -9.24 -1.44 3.11
C LEU A 143 -7.73 -1.67 3.17
N ALA A 144 -6.92 -0.72 2.68
CA ALA A 144 -5.46 -0.84 2.71
C ALA A 144 -4.94 -0.97 4.15
N LEU A 145 -5.38 -0.11 5.05
CA LEU A 145 -4.98 -0.16 6.46
C LEU A 145 -5.35 -1.51 7.09
N MET A 146 -6.56 -2.00 6.82
CA MET A 146 -7.04 -3.25 7.41
C MET A 146 -6.35 -4.48 6.82
N LEU A 147 -6.12 -4.54 5.50
CA LEU A 147 -5.29 -5.59 4.89
C LEU A 147 -3.89 -5.58 5.49
N THR A 148 -3.27 -4.41 5.58
CA THR A 148 -1.96 -4.24 6.20
C THR A 148 -1.94 -4.78 7.63
N VAL A 149 -2.86 -4.36 8.50
CA VAL A 149 -2.87 -4.80 9.92
C VAL A 149 -3.11 -6.30 10.03
N VAL A 150 -4.18 -6.81 9.39
CA VAL A 150 -4.58 -8.22 9.50
C VAL A 150 -3.50 -9.13 8.96
N THR A 151 -2.96 -8.83 7.78
CA THR A 151 -1.93 -9.69 7.17
C THR A 151 -0.59 -9.57 7.87
N ASN A 152 -0.23 -8.43 8.48
CA ASN A 152 0.99 -8.38 9.29
C ASN A 152 0.86 -9.24 10.56
N LEU A 153 -0.31 -9.25 11.22
CA LEU A 153 -0.56 -10.14 12.35
C LEU A 153 -0.54 -11.62 11.95
N LEU A 154 -1.28 -11.98 10.89
CA LEU A 154 -1.30 -13.34 10.38
C LEU A 154 0.10 -13.77 9.90
N GLY A 155 0.81 -12.88 9.19
CA GLY A 155 2.15 -13.12 8.67
C GLY A 155 3.16 -13.47 9.76
N ILE A 156 3.11 -12.81 10.93
CA ILE A 156 3.97 -13.17 12.08
C ILE A 156 3.74 -14.62 12.50
N VAL A 157 2.49 -15.08 12.49
CA VAL A 157 2.11 -16.44 12.89
C VAL A 157 2.39 -17.46 11.80
N THR A 158 2.16 -17.12 10.52
CA THR A 158 2.22 -18.07 9.41
C THR A 158 3.59 -18.19 8.76
N SER A 159 4.39 -17.12 8.73
CA SER A 159 5.69 -17.10 8.05
C SER A 159 6.65 -18.19 8.54
N PRO A 160 6.79 -18.46 9.86
CA PRO A 160 7.68 -19.52 10.34
C PRO A 160 7.31 -20.90 9.79
N TRP A 161 6.01 -21.20 9.70
CA TRP A 161 5.53 -22.48 9.18
C TRP A 161 5.73 -22.62 7.69
N TRP A 162 5.47 -21.56 6.93
CA TRP A 162 5.78 -21.55 5.50
C TRP A 162 7.28 -21.73 5.25
N LEU A 163 8.15 -21.04 6.00
CA LEU A 163 9.60 -21.19 5.85
C LEU A 163 10.07 -22.60 6.19
N LYS A 164 9.60 -23.17 7.29
CA LYS A 164 9.89 -24.57 7.64
C LYS A 164 9.40 -25.54 6.56
N ALA A 165 8.31 -25.22 5.87
CA ALA A 165 7.79 -26.04 4.79
C ALA A 165 8.56 -25.87 3.47
N ILE A 166 9.06 -24.68 3.15
CA ILE A 166 9.78 -24.37 1.91
C ILE A 166 11.26 -24.79 2.01
N ILE A 167 11.93 -24.44 3.11
CA ILE A 167 13.38 -24.65 3.31
C ILE A 167 13.64 -26.08 3.82
N ARG A 168 13.04 -27.07 3.16
CA ARG A 168 13.25 -28.49 3.47
C ARG A 168 14.52 -28.99 2.78
N GLY A 169 15.32 -29.78 3.49
CA GLY A 169 16.52 -30.41 2.92
C GLY A 169 17.77 -29.54 2.83
N SER A 170 17.74 -28.30 3.31
CA SER A 170 18.97 -27.56 3.64
C SER A 170 19.62 -28.13 4.90
N ASN A 171 20.94 -27.99 5.03
CA ASN A 171 21.68 -28.37 6.26
C ASN A 171 21.21 -27.61 7.51
N SER A 172 20.40 -26.56 7.33
CA SER A 172 19.76 -25.76 8.37
C SER A 172 18.28 -26.12 8.47
N SER A 173 17.87 -26.64 9.63
CA SER A 173 16.46 -26.83 9.96
C SER A 173 15.87 -25.55 10.56
N VAL A 174 14.80 -25.02 9.96
CA VAL A 174 14.06 -23.90 10.55
C VAL A 174 13.22 -24.41 11.73
N ASP A 175 13.57 -23.98 12.94
CA ASP A 175 12.67 -24.11 14.10
C ASP A 175 11.60 -23.02 14.04
N ALA A 176 10.43 -23.42 13.55
CA ALA A 176 9.31 -22.51 13.39
C ALA A 176 8.73 -22.01 14.73
N VAL A 177 8.87 -22.76 15.83
CA VAL A 177 8.36 -22.32 17.14
C VAL A 177 9.28 -21.26 17.72
N ASP A 178 10.59 -21.50 17.69
CA ASP A 178 11.58 -20.51 18.12
C ASP A 178 11.49 -19.23 17.28
N LEU A 179 11.41 -19.35 15.95
CA LEU A 179 11.23 -18.20 15.07
C LEU A 179 9.93 -17.45 15.37
N LEU A 180 8.81 -18.15 15.61
CA LEU A 180 7.55 -17.52 16.01
C LEU A 180 7.71 -16.70 17.30
N LEU A 181 8.33 -17.27 18.34
CA LEU A 181 8.57 -16.57 19.61
C LEU A 181 9.43 -15.31 19.40
N LYS A 182 10.51 -15.42 18.62
CA LYS A 182 11.37 -14.29 18.27
C LYS A 182 10.61 -13.19 17.53
N LEU A 183 9.74 -13.53 16.57
CA LEU A 183 8.93 -12.56 15.85
C LEU A 183 7.84 -11.94 16.74
N LEU A 184 7.23 -12.69 17.65
CA LEU A 184 6.28 -12.15 18.62
C LEU A 184 6.96 -11.11 19.52
N LEU A 185 8.18 -11.37 19.98
CA LEU A 185 8.93 -10.47 20.85
C LEU A 185 9.47 -9.23 20.11
N THR A 186 9.90 -9.36 18.85
CA THR A 186 10.57 -8.28 18.13
C THR A 186 9.71 -7.50 17.16
N ILE A 187 8.55 -8.05 16.79
CA ILE A 187 7.58 -7.41 15.91
C ILE A 187 6.30 -7.12 16.67
N LEU A 188 5.61 -8.16 17.17
CA LEU A 188 4.27 -7.98 17.71
C LEU A 188 4.27 -7.15 18.99
N LEU A 189 5.14 -7.47 19.94
CA LEU A 189 5.26 -6.76 21.21
C LEU A 189 5.57 -5.26 21.03
N PRO A 190 6.59 -4.82 20.27
CA PRO A 190 6.82 -3.40 20.08
C PRO A 190 5.70 -2.69 19.31
N VAL A 191 5.07 -3.35 18.32
CA VAL A 191 3.91 -2.79 17.62
C VAL A 191 2.75 -2.55 18.59
N THR A 192 2.42 -3.55 19.43
CA THR A 192 1.30 -3.43 20.38
C THR A 192 1.57 -2.38 21.44
N VAL A 193 2.79 -2.32 21.99
CA VAL A 193 3.18 -1.28 22.95
C VAL A 193 3.12 0.11 22.30
N GLY A 194 3.67 0.28 21.10
CA GLY A 194 3.62 1.56 20.37
C GLY A 194 2.18 2.00 20.09
N LYS A 195 1.33 1.07 19.65
CA LYS A 195 -0.10 1.35 19.43
C LYS A 195 -0.82 1.72 20.73
N ALA A 196 -0.61 0.96 21.81
CA ALA A 196 -1.23 1.22 23.10
C ALA A 196 -0.84 2.61 23.64
N LEU A 197 0.44 2.99 23.58
CA LEU A 197 0.88 4.32 23.99
C LEU A 197 0.23 5.44 23.17
N ARG A 198 0.07 5.23 21.85
CA ARG A 198 -0.62 6.19 20.98
C ARG A 198 -2.08 6.40 21.38
N GLU A 199 -2.79 5.33 21.75
CA GLU A 199 -4.22 5.38 22.06
C GLU A 199 -4.52 5.82 23.50
N LEU A 200 -3.69 5.40 24.45
CA LEU A 200 -3.90 5.67 25.87
C LEU A 200 -3.39 7.05 26.29
N ILE A 201 -2.40 7.62 25.58
CA ILE A 201 -1.70 8.85 25.99
C ILE A 201 -1.93 9.96 24.95
N LYS A 202 -2.88 10.87 25.23
CA LYS A 202 -3.25 11.99 24.33
C LYS A 202 -2.07 12.86 23.89
N PRO A 203 -1.08 13.23 24.75
CA PRO A 203 0.11 13.94 24.31
C PRO A 203 0.92 13.19 23.23
N ILE A 204 1.05 11.86 23.35
CA ILE A 204 1.74 11.04 22.36
C ILE A 204 0.96 11.02 21.04
N GLN A 205 -0.37 10.87 21.11
CA GLN A 205 -1.23 10.95 19.93
C GLN A 205 -1.03 12.29 19.17
N ALA A 206 -1.03 13.41 19.90
CA ALA A 206 -0.82 14.74 19.35
C ALA A 206 0.59 14.90 18.75
N PHE A 207 1.61 14.40 19.45
CA PHE A 207 3.00 14.37 18.97
C PHE A 207 3.13 13.59 17.66
N VAL A 208 2.59 12.37 17.60
CA VAL A 208 2.62 11.52 16.40
C VAL A 208 1.89 12.21 15.24
N LYS A 209 0.73 12.82 15.48
CA LYS A 209 -0.02 13.56 14.46
C LYS A 209 0.79 14.74 13.91
N LYS A 210 1.48 15.49 14.78
CA LYS A 210 2.34 16.63 14.41
C LYS A 210 3.62 16.21 13.67
N HIS A 211 4.24 15.10 14.09
CA HIS A 211 5.56 14.66 13.62
C HIS A 211 5.52 13.42 12.72
N LYS A 212 4.38 13.12 12.08
CA LYS A 212 4.19 11.94 11.21
C LYS A 212 5.30 11.74 10.18
N ARG A 213 5.73 12.83 9.51
CA ARG A 213 6.82 12.77 8.51
C ARG A 213 8.15 12.40 9.15
N ALA A 214 8.50 13.00 10.29
CA ALA A 214 9.74 12.71 11.00
C ALA A 214 9.77 11.25 11.47
N ILE A 215 8.67 10.75 12.06
CA ILE A 215 8.54 9.34 12.47
C ILE A 215 8.74 8.40 11.27
N SER A 216 8.12 8.70 10.13
CA SER A 216 8.29 7.91 8.91
C SER A 216 9.73 7.92 8.40
N LEU A 217 10.39 9.08 8.40
CA LEU A 217 11.79 9.20 7.97
C LEU A 217 12.74 8.47 8.93
N THR A 218 12.52 8.57 10.24
CA THR A 218 13.28 7.83 11.26
C THR A 218 13.11 6.33 11.06
N THR A 219 11.88 5.85 10.88
CA THR A 219 11.59 4.43 10.62
C THR A 219 12.33 3.93 9.39
N ASN A 220 12.27 4.68 8.29
CA ASN A 220 12.98 4.34 7.05
C ASN A 220 14.51 4.42 7.24
N GLY A 221 15.01 5.39 8.00
CA GLY A 221 16.45 5.54 8.29
C GLY A 221 17.02 4.38 9.09
N LEU A 222 16.28 3.89 10.09
CA LEU A 222 16.63 2.69 10.85
C LEU A 222 16.67 1.46 9.93
N LEU A 223 15.71 1.31 9.01
CA LEU A 223 15.70 0.22 8.04
C LEU A 223 16.91 0.29 7.09
N ILE A 224 17.19 1.47 6.56
CA ILE A 224 18.36 1.73 5.70
C ILE A 224 19.65 1.38 6.45
N MET A 225 19.75 1.73 7.75
CA MET A 225 20.89 1.39 8.58
C MET A 225 21.07 -0.13 8.73
N ILE A 226 19.98 -0.88 8.97
CA ILE A 226 20.07 -2.35 9.05
C ILE A 226 20.57 -2.95 7.72
N VAL A 227 20.00 -2.49 6.60
CA VAL A 227 20.42 -2.95 5.27
C VAL A 227 21.89 -2.64 5.04
N TRP A 228 22.32 -1.41 5.32
CA TRP A 228 23.72 -1.01 5.20
C TRP A 228 24.66 -1.88 6.05
N MET A 229 24.34 -2.12 7.32
CA MET A 229 25.13 -2.98 8.22
C MET A 229 25.20 -4.43 7.69
N SER A 230 24.08 -4.97 7.21
CA SER A 230 24.00 -6.33 6.66
C SER A 230 24.88 -6.48 5.42
N ILE A 231 24.75 -5.55 4.46
CA ILE A 231 25.53 -5.55 3.21
C ILE A 231 27.02 -5.32 3.50
N SER A 232 27.35 -4.43 4.42
CA SER A 232 28.73 -4.18 4.85
C SER A 232 29.39 -5.42 5.47
N GLY A 233 28.64 -6.14 6.31
CA GLY A 233 29.11 -7.38 6.95
C GLY A 233 29.43 -8.48 5.95
N SER A 234 28.71 -8.52 4.83
CA SER A 234 28.83 -9.54 3.79
C SER A 234 29.51 -9.03 2.51
N ALA A 235 30.12 -7.85 2.55
CA ALA A 235 30.61 -7.17 1.35
C ALA A 235 31.65 -8.00 0.57
N SER A 236 32.55 -8.71 1.25
CA SER A 236 33.53 -9.59 0.61
C SER A 236 32.86 -10.77 -0.10
N THR A 237 31.86 -11.38 0.53
CA THR A 237 31.08 -12.49 -0.04
C THR A 237 30.25 -12.01 -1.22
N ILE A 238 29.59 -10.87 -1.11
CA ILE A 238 28.77 -10.32 -2.19
C ILE A 238 29.64 -9.97 -3.41
N LYS A 239 30.84 -9.42 -3.19
CA LYS A 239 31.78 -9.10 -4.28
C LYS A 239 32.34 -10.33 -4.99
N SER A 240 32.39 -11.49 -4.33
CA SER A 240 32.86 -12.73 -4.97
C SER A 240 31.76 -13.42 -5.79
N VAL A 241 30.49 -13.04 -5.59
CA VAL A 241 29.38 -13.51 -6.43
C VAL A 241 29.44 -12.84 -7.79
N ALA A 242 29.40 -13.66 -8.85
CA ALA A 242 29.36 -13.17 -10.22
C ALA A 242 28.15 -12.23 -10.44
N PHE A 243 28.38 -11.07 -11.07
CA PHE A 243 27.34 -10.07 -11.33
C PHE A 243 26.10 -10.66 -12.01
N GLY A 244 26.27 -11.60 -12.94
CA GLY A 244 25.16 -12.29 -13.62
C GLY A 244 24.20 -13.02 -12.66
N LYS A 245 24.68 -13.52 -11.52
CA LYS A 245 23.82 -14.14 -10.50
C LYS A 245 22.99 -13.10 -9.76
N ILE A 246 23.56 -11.93 -9.46
CA ILE A 246 22.83 -10.82 -8.85
C ILE A 246 21.78 -10.27 -9.82
N ALA A 247 22.15 -10.11 -11.10
CA ALA A 247 21.22 -9.70 -12.15
C ALA A 247 20.07 -10.69 -12.33
N LEU A 248 20.33 -12.00 -12.23
CA LEU A 248 19.30 -13.04 -12.23
C LEU A 248 18.31 -12.87 -11.06
N ILE A 249 18.77 -12.56 -9.86
CA ILE A 249 17.87 -12.30 -8.72
C ILE A 249 16.99 -11.08 -8.98
N ILE A 250 17.56 -9.99 -9.49
CA ILE A 250 16.78 -8.80 -9.85
C ILE A 250 15.70 -9.16 -10.89
N ALA A 251 16.06 -9.93 -11.91
CA ALA A 251 15.12 -10.38 -12.93
C ALA A 251 14.01 -11.27 -12.35
N ILE A 252 14.35 -12.24 -11.49
CA ILE A 252 13.37 -13.10 -10.80
C ILE A 252 12.40 -12.25 -9.99
N GLU A 253 12.90 -11.31 -9.19
CA GLU A 253 12.07 -10.44 -8.35
C GLU A 253 11.12 -9.54 -9.16
N VAL A 254 11.59 -8.98 -10.29
CA VAL A 254 10.74 -8.22 -11.22
C VAL A 254 9.64 -9.11 -11.81
N ILE A 255 9.98 -10.33 -12.22
CA ILE A 255 9.02 -11.31 -12.76
C ILE A 255 8.00 -11.71 -11.70
N VAL A 256 8.45 -11.99 -10.48
CA VAL A 256 7.59 -12.38 -9.35
C VAL A 256 6.63 -11.26 -8.99
N HIS A 257 7.10 -10.02 -8.90
CA HIS A 257 6.22 -8.86 -8.65
C HIS A 257 5.22 -8.66 -9.79
N GLY A 258 5.67 -8.76 -11.04
CA GLY A 258 4.80 -8.72 -12.23
C GLY A 258 3.73 -9.82 -12.23
N TYR A 259 4.09 -11.03 -11.82
CA TYR A 259 3.18 -12.15 -11.63
C TYR A 259 2.13 -11.85 -10.56
N TYR A 260 2.53 -11.32 -9.39
CA TYR A 260 1.60 -10.94 -8.34
C TYR A 260 0.62 -9.86 -8.81
N LEU A 261 1.11 -8.84 -9.52
CA LEU A 261 0.27 -7.80 -10.13
C LEU A 261 -0.73 -8.40 -11.13
N ALA A 262 -0.28 -9.22 -12.07
CA ALA A 262 -1.14 -9.82 -13.09
C ALA A 262 -2.22 -10.73 -12.47
N MET A 263 -1.83 -11.57 -11.52
CA MET A 263 -2.74 -12.46 -10.79
C MET A 263 -3.77 -11.68 -9.98
N ASN A 264 -3.34 -10.68 -9.21
CA ASN A 264 -4.25 -9.86 -8.41
C ASN A 264 -5.18 -9.03 -9.29
N PHE A 265 -4.70 -8.54 -10.44
CA PHE A 265 -5.55 -7.85 -11.40
C PHE A 265 -6.65 -8.78 -11.95
N GLY A 266 -6.28 -10.00 -12.36
CA GLY A 266 -7.23 -11.02 -12.81
C GLY A 266 -8.28 -11.35 -11.74
N ALA A 267 -7.84 -11.57 -10.50
CA ALA A 267 -8.75 -11.84 -9.39
C ALA A 267 -9.68 -10.65 -9.10
N CYS A 268 -9.17 -9.41 -9.13
CA CYS A 268 -10.00 -8.21 -8.98
C CYS A 268 -11.11 -8.13 -10.04
N LYS A 269 -10.79 -8.52 -11.29
CA LYS A 269 -11.76 -8.58 -12.39
C LYS A 269 -12.81 -9.66 -12.18
N VAL A 270 -12.40 -10.87 -11.78
CA VAL A 270 -13.31 -11.99 -11.49
C VAL A 270 -14.25 -11.65 -10.33
N LEU A 271 -13.74 -11.05 -9.26
CA LEU A 271 -14.52 -10.63 -8.10
C LEU A 271 -15.37 -9.38 -8.34
N ARG A 272 -15.19 -8.73 -9.50
CA ARG A 272 -15.87 -7.48 -9.89
C ARG A 272 -15.68 -6.36 -8.85
N LEU A 273 -14.46 -6.21 -8.36
CA LEU A 273 -14.12 -5.16 -7.40
C LEU A 273 -14.26 -3.78 -8.04
N ASN A 274 -14.70 -2.78 -7.26
CA ASN A 274 -14.76 -1.41 -7.76
C ASN A 274 -13.36 -0.82 -7.96
N LYS A 275 -13.26 0.33 -8.62
CA LYS A 275 -11.98 0.98 -8.96
C LYS A 275 -11.08 1.20 -7.74
N GLN A 276 -11.64 1.63 -6.62
CA GLN A 276 -10.86 1.94 -5.41
C GLN A 276 -10.35 0.67 -4.71
N GLU A 277 -11.18 -0.38 -4.66
CA GLU A 277 -10.82 -1.70 -4.14
C GLU A 277 -9.78 -2.38 -5.01
N LEU A 278 -9.93 -2.35 -6.34
CA LEU A 278 -8.96 -2.89 -7.28
C LEU A 278 -7.59 -2.25 -7.10
N ARG A 279 -7.51 -0.92 -7.04
CA ARG A 279 -6.24 -0.20 -6.83
C ARG A 279 -5.61 -0.59 -5.49
N CYS A 280 -6.42 -0.75 -4.45
CA CYS A 280 -5.96 -1.20 -3.13
C CYS A 280 -5.38 -2.61 -3.18
N VAL A 281 -6.15 -3.59 -3.65
CA VAL A 281 -5.77 -5.00 -3.68
C VAL A 281 -4.58 -5.19 -4.61
N LEU A 282 -4.58 -4.58 -5.80
CA LEU A 282 -3.50 -4.74 -6.77
C LEU A 282 -2.15 -4.31 -6.19
N LEU A 283 -2.09 -3.17 -5.50
CA LEU A 283 -0.88 -2.65 -4.88
C LEU A 283 -0.50 -3.44 -3.62
N LEU A 284 -1.40 -3.53 -2.63
CA LEU A 284 -1.06 -4.10 -1.33
C LEU A 284 -0.87 -5.62 -1.40
N ALA A 285 -1.70 -6.33 -2.17
CA ALA A 285 -1.60 -7.78 -2.23
C ALA A 285 -0.41 -8.29 -3.06
N SER A 286 0.25 -7.39 -3.81
CA SER A 286 1.45 -7.69 -4.58
C SER A 286 2.74 -7.24 -3.89
N GLN A 287 2.65 -6.43 -2.83
CA GLN A 287 3.81 -5.94 -2.10
C GLN A 287 4.23 -6.83 -0.93
N LYS A 288 5.54 -6.80 -0.66
CA LYS A 288 6.19 -7.50 0.45
C LYS A 288 7.00 -6.55 1.33
N THR A 289 6.99 -6.81 2.64
CA THR A 289 7.56 -5.90 3.63
C THR A 289 9.01 -6.21 3.97
N LEU A 290 9.90 -5.29 3.61
CA LEU A 290 11.34 -5.43 3.86
C LEU A 290 11.70 -5.49 5.36
N PRO A 291 11.13 -4.67 6.27
CA PRO A 291 11.44 -4.76 7.70
C PRO A 291 11.23 -6.17 8.29
N VAL A 292 10.11 -6.82 7.96
CA VAL A 292 9.84 -8.18 8.47
C VAL A 292 10.79 -9.18 7.84
N ALA A 293 11.05 -9.08 6.52
CA ALA A 293 11.99 -9.96 5.83
C ALA A 293 13.39 -9.92 6.44
N ILE A 294 13.92 -8.72 6.68
CA ILE A 294 15.24 -8.54 7.30
C ILE A 294 15.26 -9.04 8.74
N THR A 295 14.17 -8.86 9.49
CA THR A 295 14.03 -9.39 10.85
C THR A 295 14.07 -10.92 10.86
N VAL A 296 13.31 -11.56 9.96
CA VAL A 296 13.33 -13.02 9.78
C VAL A 296 14.74 -13.50 9.44
N ILE A 297 15.41 -12.88 8.46
CA ILE A 297 16.78 -13.25 8.05
C ILE A 297 17.77 -13.13 9.21
N SER A 298 17.61 -12.14 10.09
CA SER A 298 18.48 -11.98 11.25
C SER A 298 18.46 -13.18 12.21
N TYR A 299 17.36 -13.94 12.20
CA TYR A 299 17.19 -15.17 12.99
C TYR A 299 17.50 -16.45 12.21
N LEU A 300 17.81 -16.35 10.91
CA LEU A 300 18.24 -17.46 10.06
C LEU A 300 19.77 -17.48 9.87
N GLY A 301 20.54 -16.86 10.77
CA GLY A 301 21.98 -16.73 10.65
C GLY A 301 22.73 -18.06 10.51
N ASP A 302 22.22 -19.13 11.12
CA ASP A 302 22.82 -20.46 11.02
C ASP A 302 22.60 -21.12 9.64
N ALA A 303 21.70 -20.56 8.83
CA ALA A 303 21.42 -21.06 7.49
C ALA A 303 22.39 -20.52 6.41
N GLY A 304 23.33 -19.63 6.77
CA GLY A 304 24.32 -19.06 5.86
C GLY A 304 24.53 -17.56 6.01
N ASP A 305 25.11 -16.94 4.98
CA ASP A 305 25.42 -15.50 5.00
C ASP A 305 24.13 -14.64 4.95
N THR A 306 23.84 -13.96 6.06
CA THR A 306 22.63 -13.11 6.19
C THR A 306 22.56 -11.96 5.17
N GLY A 307 23.70 -11.46 4.71
CA GLY A 307 23.73 -10.39 3.70
C GLY A 307 23.39 -10.92 2.30
N LEU A 308 23.83 -12.14 1.97
CA LEU A 308 23.39 -12.82 0.75
C LEU A 308 21.90 -13.14 0.79
N MET A 309 21.37 -13.61 1.92
CA MET A 309 19.92 -13.83 2.08
C MET A 309 19.10 -12.55 1.98
N ALA A 310 19.64 -11.43 2.46
CA ALA A 310 18.97 -10.14 2.42
C ALA A 310 18.87 -9.55 1.01
N LEU A 311 19.78 -9.90 0.10
CA LEU A 311 19.85 -9.31 -1.24
C LEU A 311 18.54 -9.46 -2.04
N PRO A 312 17.96 -10.68 -2.22
CA PRO A 312 16.66 -10.85 -2.88
C PRO A 312 15.57 -9.95 -2.27
N CYS A 313 15.46 -9.91 -0.95
CA CYS A 313 14.46 -9.10 -0.26
C CYS A 313 14.64 -7.60 -0.53
N ILE A 314 15.89 -7.09 -0.52
CA ILE A 314 16.19 -5.68 -0.75
C ILE A 314 15.88 -5.30 -2.20
N VAL A 315 16.34 -6.10 -3.17
CA VAL A 315 16.12 -5.78 -4.59
C VAL A 315 14.66 -6.00 -4.98
N GLY A 316 13.99 -7.02 -4.45
CA GLY A 316 12.54 -7.22 -4.61
C GLY A 316 11.74 -6.04 -4.06
N HIS A 317 12.09 -5.56 -2.86
CA HIS A 317 11.45 -4.37 -2.28
C HIS A 317 11.69 -3.09 -3.11
N LEU A 318 12.90 -2.91 -3.65
CA LEU A 318 13.19 -1.79 -4.55
C LEU A 318 12.39 -1.90 -5.86
N SER A 319 12.37 -3.08 -6.47
CA SER A 319 11.63 -3.36 -7.72
C SER A 319 10.15 -3.05 -7.57
N GLN A 320 9.48 -3.58 -6.54
CA GLN A 320 8.06 -3.31 -6.31
C GLN A 320 7.78 -1.82 -6.08
N LEU A 321 8.65 -1.09 -5.34
CA LEU A 321 8.44 0.34 -5.10
C LEU A 321 8.51 1.16 -6.39
N LEU A 322 9.45 0.83 -7.28
CA LEU A 322 9.60 1.51 -8.57
C LEU A 322 8.44 1.20 -9.51
N ILE A 323 8.09 -0.09 -9.65
CA ILE A 323 7.00 -0.54 -10.51
C ILE A 323 5.67 0.05 -10.05
N ASP A 324 5.35 -0.06 -8.76
CA ASP A 324 4.09 0.41 -8.20
C ASP A 324 3.96 1.94 -8.28
N SER A 325 5.04 2.68 -8.03
CA SER A 325 5.05 4.14 -8.22
C SER A 325 4.77 4.53 -9.68
N GLY A 326 5.29 3.76 -10.63
CA GLY A 326 4.99 3.91 -12.05
C GLY A 326 3.51 3.68 -12.36
N ILE A 327 2.94 2.59 -11.82
CA ILE A 327 1.50 2.26 -11.97
C ILE A 327 0.62 3.36 -11.38
N VAL A 328 0.93 3.85 -10.18
CA VAL A 328 0.19 4.95 -9.53
C VAL A 328 0.24 6.21 -10.38
N THR A 329 1.42 6.57 -10.89
CA THR A 329 1.60 7.74 -11.74
C THR A 329 0.76 7.63 -13.02
N TRP A 330 0.77 6.45 -13.65
CA TRP A 330 -0.02 6.18 -14.84
C TRP A 330 -1.53 6.31 -14.59
N TRP A 331 -2.04 5.76 -13.49
CA TRP A 331 -3.44 5.92 -13.09
C TRP A 331 -3.83 7.38 -12.85
N LEU A 332 -2.96 8.16 -12.22
CA LEU A 332 -3.21 9.58 -11.99
C LEU A 332 -3.28 10.38 -13.29
N ILE A 333 -2.45 10.05 -14.28
CA ILE A 333 -2.52 10.66 -15.62
C ILE A 333 -3.83 10.30 -16.31
N GLN A 334 -4.27 9.05 -16.23
CA GLN A 334 -5.55 8.63 -16.82
C GLN A 334 -6.76 9.29 -16.15
N ASP A 335 -6.77 9.36 -14.83
CA ASP A 335 -7.87 10.01 -14.09
C ASP A 335 -7.98 11.50 -14.46
N LYS A 336 -6.85 12.18 -14.69
CA LYS A 336 -6.85 13.57 -15.16
C LYS A 336 -7.40 13.71 -16.58
N LYS A 337 -7.05 12.80 -17.48
CA LYS A 337 -7.55 12.81 -18.87
C LYS A 337 -9.05 12.55 -18.93
N ALA A 338 -9.55 11.62 -18.10
CA ALA A 338 -10.97 11.33 -18.02
C ALA A 338 -11.77 12.54 -17.50
N GLY A 339 -11.30 13.18 -16.41
CA GLY A 339 -11.97 14.37 -15.88
C GLY A 339 -11.99 15.55 -16.86
N ALA A 340 -10.88 15.80 -17.57
CA ALA A 340 -10.84 16.87 -18.58
C ALA A 340 -11.79 16.63 -19.77
N ALA A 341 -12.02 15.35 -20.14
CA ALA A 341 -12.98 15.02 -21.19
C ALA A 341 -14.44 15.17 -20.72
N GLU A 342 -14.72 14.88 -19.45
CA GLU A 342 -16.04 15.14 -18.83
C GLU A 342 -16.32 16.65 -18.76
N ASP A 343 -15.32 17.47 -18.38
CA ASP A 343 -15.44 18.93 -18.33
C ASP A 343 -15.66 19.55 -19.74
N GLU A 344 -15.00 19.01 -20.78
CA GLU A 344 -15.19 19.44 -22.18
C GLU A 344 -16.56 19.03 -22.76
N GLU A 345 -17.13 17.89 -22.35
CA GLU A 345 -18.49 17.48 -22.74
C GLU A 345 -19.59 18.32 -22.07
N GLU A 346 -19.39 18.79 -20.84
CA GLU A 346 -20.33 19.69 -20.14
C GLU A 346 -20.31 21.13 -20.68
N GLU A 347 -19.20 21.60 -21.26
CA GLU A 347 -19.07 22.95 -21.83
C GLU A 347 -19.62 23.07 -23.28
N LEU A 348 -20.00 21.97 -23.94
CA LEU A 348 -20.61 22.04 -25.27
C LEU A 348 -22.02 22.65 -25.19
N PRO A 349 -22.31 23.74 -25.94
CA PRO A 349 -23.61 24.38 -25.87
C PRO A 349 -24.69 23.42 -26.36
N MET A 350 -25.70 23.17 -25.52
CA MET A 350 -26.95 22.49 -25.89
C MET A 350 -27.50 23.14 -27.15
N THR A 351 -27.31 22.48 -28.31
CA THR A 351 -27.89 22.93 -29.57
C THR A 351 -29.40 23.04 -29.39
N PRO A 352 -30.03 24.19 -29.66
CA PRO A 352 -31.48 24.29 -29.64
C PRO A 352 -32.04 23.25 -30.60
N LYS A 353 -32.94 22.39 -30.12
CA LYS A 353 -33.74 21.53 -31.01
C LYS A 353 -34.44 22.46 -32.00
N GLU A 354 -34.02 22.43 -33.26
CA GLU A 354 -34.64 23.21 -34.32
C GLU A 354 -36.14 22.90 -34.37
N GLY A 355 -36.93 23.93 -34.08
CA GLY A 355 -38.38 23.89 -34.25
C GLY A 355 -38.68 23.64 -35.72
N THR A 356 -39.37 22.54 -35.98
CA THR A 356 -39.90 22.23 -37.30
C THR A 356 -40.98 23.26 -37.62
N SER A 357 -40.62 24.27 -38.40
CA SER A 357 -41.56 25.19 -39.02
C SER A 357 -42.38 24.42 -40.06
N GLN A 358 -43.64 24.13 -39.74
CA GLN A 358 -44.61 23.71 -40.74
C GLN A 358 -45.28 24.97 -41.32
N MET A 359 -45.01 25.19 -42.61
CA MET A 359 -45.69 26.18 -43.44
C MET A 359 -47.15 25.80 -43.62
N GLU A 360 -48.00 26.79 -43.39
CA GLU A 360 -49.43 26.80 -43.69
C GLU A 360 -49.64 26.95 -45.22
N LYS A 361 -50.35 26.00 -45.83
CA LYS A 361 -51.08 26.17 -47.10
C LYS A 361 -52.41 25.46 -46.99
N GLY A 362 -53.47 26.22 -47.26
CA GLY A 362 -54.85 25.86 -46.97
C GLY A 362 -55.53 24.92 -47.95
N ASP A 363 -56.83 24.86 -47.68
CA ASP A 363 -57.96 24.51 -48.54
C ASP A 363 -58.61 23.12 -48.39
N ILE A 364 -59.80 23.21 -47.76
CA ILE A 364 -61.12 22.72 -48.19
C ILE A 364 -61.60 21.33 -47.71
N GLU A 365 -62.80 21.41 -47.12
CA GLU A 365 -63.91 20.44 -47.02
C GLU A 365 -64.06 19.46 -45.83
N MET A 366 -65.07 19.82 -45.02
CA MET A 366 -66.22 19.01 -44.58
C MET A 366 -66.04 17.51 -44.32
N SER A 367 -66.33 17.09 -43.09
CA SER A 367 -67.55 16.31 -42.77
C SER A 367 -67.55 15.81 -41.32
N GLN A 368 -68.63 16.18 -40.61
CA GLN A 368 -69.40 15.39 -39.63
C GLN A 368 -68.69 14.52 -38.58
N GLY A 369 -69.04 14.78 -37.31
CA GLY A 369 -69.63 13.70 -36.49
C GLY A 369 -68.99 13.37 -35.15
N SER A 370 -69.65 13.85 -34.09
CA SER A 370 -69.94 13.14 -32.83
C SER A 370 -68.88 13.04 -31.71
N LYS A 371 -69.16 13.80 -30.63
CA LYS A 371 -69.27 13.43 -29.18
C LYS A 371 -68.20 12.47 -28.63
N THR A 372 -67.56 12.73 -27.49
CA THR A 372 -68.21 12.82 -26.17
C THR A 372 -67.26 13.43 -25.11
N GLN A 373 -67.85 14.16 -24.16
CA GLN A 373 -67.25 14.75 -22.96
C GLN A 373 -66.63 13.74 -21.99
N SER A 374 -65.60 14.17 -21.25
CA SER A 374 -65.59 14.08 -19.78
C SER A 374 -64.61 15.12 -19.21
N GLN A 375 -65.15 16.06 -18.44
CA GLN A 375 -64.43 17.05 -17.64
C GLN A 375 -64.15 16.50 -16.24
N SER A 376 -63.01 16.85 -15.65
CA SER A 376 -62.97 17.17 -14.22
C SER A 376 -61.96 18.29 -13.95
N ASN A 377 -62.48 19.46 -13.59
CA ASN A 377 -61.75 20.62 -13.08
C ASN A 377 -61.26 20.37 -11.65
N GLY A 378 -60.00 20.72 -11.36
CA GLY A 378 -59.45 20.89 -10.02
C GLY A 378 -58.97 22.33 -9.86
N MET A 379 -59.57 23.02 -8.89
CA MET A 379 -59.59 24.47 -8.64
C MET A 379 -58.24 24.97 -8.08
N TYR A 380 -57.72 26.08 -8.62
CA TYR A 380 -56.69 26.91 -7.99
C TYR A 380 -57.37 27.97 -7.13
N SER A 381 -56.87 28.20 -5.92
CA SER A 381 -57.18 29.39 -5.10
C SER A 381 -55.92 30.23 -4.92
N ASP A 382 -56.00 31.48 -5.33
CA ASP A 382 -54.99 32.51 -5.10
C ASP A 382 -55.02 32.96 -3.64
N ASP A 383 -53.85 32.98 -2.99
CA ASP A 383 -53.64 33.72 -1.75
C ASP A 383 -52.56 34.79 -1.96
N ALA A 384 -52.84 35.98 -1.43
CA ALA A 384 -52.07 37.20 -1.58
C ALA A 384 -50.76 37.17 -0.79
N ASN A 385 -49.76 36.42 -1.29
CA ASN A 385 -48.33 36.69 -1.12
C ASN A 385 -47.54 35.64 -1.91
N GLY A 386 -47.12 35.97 -3.14
CA GLY A 386 -46.50 35.05 -4.08
C GLY A 386 -45.23 34.36 -3.60
N LYS A 387 -45.38 33.15 -3.03
CA LYS A 387 -44.33 32.14 -2.88
C LYS A 387 -44.92 30.73 -3.04
N GLN A 388 -44.49 30.02 -4.08
CA GLN A 388 -44.72 28.59 -4.25
C GLN A 388 -43.92 27.81 -3.20
N THR A 389 -44.60 26.99 -2.40
CA THR A 389 -43.96 26.00 -1.52
C THR A 389 -44.69 24.66 -1.67
N THR A 390 -43.91 23.60 -1.85
CA THR A 390 -44.38 22.22 -2.02
C THR A 390 -44.55 21.54 -0.66
N VAL A 391 -45.45 20.55 -0.59
CA VAL A 391 -45.96 19.91 0.63
C VAL A 391 -44.88 19.18 1.47
N ASP A 392 -43.67 18.97 0.96
CA ASP A 392 -42.56 18.33 1.67
C ASP A 392 -41.83 19.24 2.69
N ASP A 393 -42.03 20.57 2.64
CA ASP A 393 -41.32 21.52 3.53
C ASP A 393 -41.91 21.64 4.95
N LEU A 394 -43.05 20.99 5.22
CA LEU A 394 -43.73 21.07 6.52
C LEU A 394 -43.26 20.01 7.54
N GLU A 395 -42.61 18.92 7.10
CA GLU A 395 -42.13 17.87 8.02
C GLU A 395 -40.73 18.14 8.59
N HIS A 396 -39.93 19.02 7.97
CA HIS A 396 -38.55 19.28 8.39
C HIS A 396 -38.40 20.31 9.53
N ARG A 397 -39.48 21.03 9.89
CA ARG A 397 -39.45 22.04 10.98
C ARG A 397 -39.71 21.48 12.38
N THR A 398 -40.27 20.28 12.50
CA THR A 398 -40.68 19.74 13.81
C THR A 398 -39.59 18.91 14.51
N GLN A 399 -38.46 18.62 13.86
CA GLN A 399 -37.34 17.88 14.48
C GLN A 399 -36.17 18.75 14.96
N THR A 400 -36.11 20.02 14.58
CA THR A 400 -34.97 20.90 14.89
C THR A 400 -35.12 21.65 16.22
N GLU A 401 -36.29 21.61 16.86
CA GLU A 401 -36.54 22.31 18.14
C GLU A 401 -36.26 21.47 19.41
N HIS A 402 -35.89 20.19 19.29
CA HIS A 402 -35.76 19.30 20.46
C HIS A 402 -34.34 18.99 20.96
N LEU A 403 -33.29 19.66 20.45
CA LEU A 403 -31.89 19.39 20.86
C LEU A 403 -31.15 20.57 21.51
N HIS A 404 -31.87 21.61 21.96
CA HIS A 404 -31.26 22.77 22.64
C HIS A 404 -31.64 22.96 24.12
N GLN A 405 -32.05 21.90 24.83
CA GLN A 405 -32.13 21.90 26.29
C GLN A 405 -31.84 20.50 26.87
N THR A 406 -30.58 20.16 27.14
CA THR A 406 -30.09 19.53 28.40
C THR A 406 -28.58 19.41 28.42
#